data_AF-A0A0N4WB39-F1
#
_entry.id   AF-A0A0N4WB39-F1
#
_cell.length_a   1.000
_cell.length_b   1.000
_cell.length_c   1.000
_cell.angle_alpha   90.00
_cell.angle_beta   90.00
_cell.angle_gamma   90.00
#
_symmetry.space_group_name_H-M   'P 1'
#
loop_
_entity.id
_entity.type
_entity.pdbx_description
1 polymer ?
#
loop_
_entity_poly.entity_id
_entity_poly.type
_entity_poly.pdbx_seq_one_letter_code
_entity_poly.pdbx_strand_id
1 'polypeptide(L)'
;MKLEETRVVATTCPPISRLAYNVYKTDLTSWQDVANTLAFTFERILQLPSESFWSTVVFDSNIMTAFDQALEALPREFESDEYQLIFGWDPSVSKAATRLYYSTFALFLRTAVFNEKTDAQLSKKEYTEIIRGRGIFPSKRLACAISFFSEYNEIAVELTKKQSQLDPRVSPELRQICAELGKSVAVLAKNARQLLDEFYKRDGDAKVDIAHLIDEWLCASMVLCREGCTLVDVLSQAGLLKEIGPYVEEIPAFVEQVAQLFPTEAIFDVAMMLSDYPLKYVSDFISIISFLIH
;
A
#
# COMPACT_ATOMS: atom_id res chain seq x y z
N MET A 1 -17.25 -27.96 2.54
CA MET A 1 -18.32 -26.95 2.32
C MET A 1 -18.54 -26.75 0.84
N LYS A 2 -19.77 -26.83 0.32
CA LYS A 2 -20.02 -26.50 -1.10
C LYS A 2 -20.23 -24.98 -1.21
N LEU A 3 -19.26 -24.29 -1.82
CA LEU A 3 -19.44 -22.90 -2.23
C LEU A 3 -20.44 -22.85 -3.37
N GLU A 4 -21.44 -21.97 -3.26
CA GLU A 4 -22.53 -21.86 -4.22
C GLU A 4 -22.77 -20.39 -4.56
N GLU A 5 -22.88 -20.08 -5.85
CA GLU A 5 -23.18 -18.72 -6.33
C GLU A 5 -24.53 -18.20 -5.80
N THR A 6 -25.47 -19.10 -5.52
CA THR A 6 -26.78 -18.76 -4.92
C THR A 6 -26.69 -18.19 -3.50
N ARG A 7 -25.55 -18.36 -2.83
CA ARG A 7 -25.29 -17.86 -1.47
C ARG A 7 -24.52 -16.55 -1.44
N VAL A 8 -24.18 -16.02 -2.62
CA VAL A 8 -23.54 -14.72 -2.77
C VAL A 8 -24.52 -13.66 -2.32
N VAL A 9 -24.09 -12.84 -1.37
CA VAL A 9 -24.85 -11.67 -0.95
C VAL A 9 -24.48 -10.54 -1.89
N ALA A 10 -25.47 -9.91 -2.52
CA ALA A 10 -25.23 -8.76 -3.38
C ALA A 10 -24.52 -7.65 -2.58
N THR A 11 -23.35 -7.24 -3.05
CA THR A 11 -22.55 -6.19 -2.43
C THR A 11 -22.53 -4.94 -3.31
N THR A 12 -22.24 -3.80 -2.71
CA THR A 12 -21.99 -2.55 -3.45
C THR A 12 -20.59 -2.10 -3.10
N CYS A 13 -19.71 -2.19 -4.09
CA CYS A 13 -18.31 -1.83 -3.99
C CYS A 13 -18.03 -0.65 -4.94
N PRO A 14 -18.38 0.58 -4.53
CA PRO A 14 -18.05 1.75 -5.33
C PRO A 14 -16.52 1.88 -5.46
N PRO A 15 -16.00 2.32 -6.62
CA PRO A 15 -14.57 2.52 -6.78
C PRO A 15 -14.10 3.66 -5.88
N ILE A 16 -12.94 3.47 -5.26
CA ILE A 16 -12.28 4.49 -4.45
C ILE A 16 -10.88 4.74 -4.99
N SER A 17 -10.47 6.00 -5.02
CA SER A 17 -9.13 6.41 -5.42
C SER A 17 -8.53 7.28 -4.32
N ARG A 18 -7.21 7.42 -4.35
CA ARG A 18 -6.49 8.33 -3.47
C ARG A 18 -6.94 9.77 -3.72
N LEU A 19 -7.04 10.55 -2.66
CA LEU A 19 -7.34 11.99 -2.74
C LEU A 19 -6.06 12.76 -3.05
N ALA A 20 -6.19 13.82 -3.85
CA ALA A 20 -5.11 14.78 -4.07
C ALA A 20 -5.02 15.77 -2.91
N TYR A 21 -3.85 16.37 -2.72
CA TYR A 21 -3.59 17.34 -1.63
C TYR A 21 -4.47 18.60 -1.68
N ASN A 22 -4.86 19.05 -2.87
CA ASN A 22 -5.64 20.28 -3.10
C ASN A 22 -7.11 20.01 -3.47
N VAL A 23 -7.66 18.92 -2.93
CA VAL A 23 -8.99 18.43 -3.29
C VAL A 23 -10.12 19.37 -2.82
N TYR A 24 -11.14 19.53 -3.67
CA TYR A 24 -12.29 20.36 -3.32
C TYR A 24 -13.17 19.69 -2.27
N LYS A 25 -13.89 20.49 -1.47
CA LYS A 25 -14.78 19.98 -0.41
C LYS A 25 -15.85 19.01 -0.92
N THR A 26 -16.33 19.19 -2.14
CA THR A 26 -17.29 18.28 -2.79
C THR A 26 -16.71 16.89 -3.00
N ASP A 27 -15.44 16.83 -3.40
CA ASP A 27 -14.73 15.58 -3.67
C ASP A 27 -14.38 14.86 -2.36
N LEU A 28 -14.05 15.60 -1.30
CA LEU A 28 -13.90 15.05 0.05
C LEU A 28 -15.20 14.41 0.57
N THR A 29 -16.33 15.08 0.34
CA THR A 29 -17.64 14.55 0.74
C THR A 29 -17.98 13.29 -0.05
N SER A 30 -17.76 13.31 -1.37
CA SER A 30 -17.97 12.13 -2.23
C SER A 30 -17.06 10.97 -1.82
N TRP A 31 -15.79 11.25 -1.53
CA TRP A 31 -14.84 10.23 -1.09
C TRP A 31 -15.25 9.64 0.27
N GLN A 32 -15.68 10.48 1.21
CA GLN A 32 -16.19 10.03 2.50
C GLN A 32 -17.39 9.09 2.35
N ASP A 33 -18.33 9.40 1.46
CA ASP A 33 -19.52 8.56 1.23
C ASP A 33 -19.13 7.20 0.63
N VAL A 34 -18.19 7.20 -0.32
CA VAL A 34 -17.61 5.98 -0.91
C VAL A 34 -16.88 5.16 0.16
N ALA A 35 -16.01 5.79 0.96
CA ALA A 35 -15.24 5.12 2.00
C ALA A 35 -16.16 4.50 3.07
N ASN A 36 -17.20 5.21 3.50
CA ASN A 36 -18.19 4.67 4.44
C ASN A 36 -19.00 3.51 3.83
N THR A 37 -19.37 3.61 2.56
CA THR A 37 -20.09 2.54 1.86
C THR A 37 -19.22 1.29 1.79
N LEU A 38 -17.95 1.42 1.42
CA LEU A 38 -17.00 0.30 1.39
C LEU A 38 -16.77 -0.30 2.78
N ALA A 39 -16.53 0.54 3.79
CA ALA A 39 -16.35 0.08 5.17
C ALA A 39 -17.57 -0.71 5.66
N PHE A 40 -18.78 -0.18 5.43
CA PHE A 40 -20.02 -0.86 5.78
C PHE A 40 -20.21 -2.17 5.00
N THR A 41 -19.86 -2.20 3.71
CA THR A 41 -19.90 -3.42 2.90
C THR A 41 -18.96 -4.48 3.47
N PHE A 42 -17.72 -4.13 3.81
CA PHE A 42 -16.76 -5.07 4.42
C PHE A 42 -17.22 -5.56 5.79
N GLU A 43 -17.69 -4.67 6.66
CA GLU A 43 -18.27 -5.03 7.97
C GLU A 43 -19.45 -5.99 7.83
N ARG A 44 -20.35 -5.73 6.86
CA ARG A 44 -21.50 -6.60 6.60
C ARG A 44 -21.06 -7.97 6.08
N ILE A 45 -20.08 -8.04 5.19
CA ILE A 45 -19.53 -9.31 4.69
C ILE A 45 -18.92 -10.09 5.85
N LEU A 46 -18.17 -9.44 6.74
CA LEU A 46 -17.54 -10.06 7.91
C LEU A 46 -18.55 -10.65 8.91
N GLN A 47 -19.78 -10.15 8.93
CA GLN A 47 -20.87 -10.67 9.77
C GLN A 47 -21.60 -11.87 9.14
N LEU A 48 -21.30 -12.23 7.88
CA LEU A 48 -21.95 -13.36 7.22
C LEU A 48 -21.52 -14.69 7.86
N PRO A 49 -22.42 -15.70 7.85
CA PRO A 49 -22.03 -17.08 8.14
C PRO A 49 -20.90 -17.54 7.21
N SER A 50 -20.03 -18.44 7.69
CA SER A 50 -18.85 -18.92 6.95
C SER A 50 -19.14 -19.28 5.49
N GLU A 51 -20.20 -20.04 5.22
CA GLU A 51 -20.54 -20.46 3.86
C GLU A 51 -20.88 -19.28 2.93
N SER A 52 -21.65 -18.32 3.43
CA SER A 52 -22.03 -17.11 2.68
C SER A 52 -20.87 -16.14 2.55
N PHE A 53 -20.03 -16.00 3.58
CA PHE A 53 -18.81 -15.21 3.54
C PHE A 53 -17.89 -15.68 2.42
N TRP A 54 -17.51 -16.96 2.43
CA TRP A 54 -16.59 -17.52 1.44
C TRP A 54 -17.21 -17.55 0.05
N SER A 55 -18.50 -17.84 -0.08
CA SER A 55 -19.17 -17.80 -1.40
C SER A 55 -19.16 -16.38 -1.96
N THR A 56 -19.44 -15.38 -1.13
CA THR A 56 -19.46 -13.96 -1.52
C THR A 56 -18.06 -13.51 -1.93
N VAL A 57 -17.04 -13.73 -1.10
CA VAL A 57 -15.64 -13.35 -1.40
C VAL A 57 -15.08 -14.05 -2.63
N VAL A 58 -15.48 -15.30 -2.90
CA VAL A 58 -14.97 -16.10 -4.03
C VAL A 58 -15.64 -15.77 -5.35
N PHE A 59 -16.95 -15.54 -5.37
CA PHE A 59 -17.69 -15.37 -6.61
C PHE A 59 -17.97 -13.90 -6.96
N ASP A 60 -17.97 -12.99 -5.99
CA ASP A 60 -18.07 -11.55 -6.26
C ASP A 60 -16.67 -10.93 -6.35
N SER A 61 -16.18 -10.82 -7.60
CA SER A 61 -14.85 -10.25 -7.88
C SER A 61 -14.69 -8.82 -7.38
N ASN A 62 -15.78 -8.08 -7.20
CA ASN A 62 -15.72 -6.67 -6.80
C ASN A 62 -15.22 -6.50 -5.37
N ILE A 63 -15.34 -7.51 -4.51
CA ILE A 63 -14.90 -7.42 -3.12
C ILE A 63 -13.38 -7.33 -3.04
N MET A 64 -12.68 -8.25 -3.70
CA MET A 64 -11.21 -8.24 -3.67
C MET A 64 -10.64 -7.11 -4.53
N THR A 65 -11.34 -6.66 -5.58
CA THR A 65 -10.98 -5.42 -6.29
C THR A 65 -11.13 -4.19 -5.39
N ALA A 66 -12.22 -4.07 -4.63
CA ALA A 66 -12.41 -2.98 -3.70
C ALA A 66 -11.42 -3.03 -2.53
N PHE A 67 -11.03 -4.23 -2.09
CA PHE A 67 -9.94 -4.41 -1.14
C PHE A 67 -8.63 -3.82 -1.67
N ASP A 68 -8.25 -4.17 -2.90
CA ASP A 68 -7.04 -3.63 -3.55
C ASP A 68 -7.12 -2.10 -3.69
N GLN A 69 -8.26 -1.57 -4.12
CA GLN A 69 -8.49 -0.13 -4.23
C GLN A 69 -8.45 0.58 -2.88
N ALA A 70 -8.94 -0.03 -1.80
CA ALA A 70 -8.83 0.54 -0.46
C ALA A 70 -7.37 0.61 0.01
N LEU A 71 -6.56 -0.42 -0.28
CA LEU A 71 -5.12 -0.39 -0.02
C LEU A 71 -4.41 0.69 -0.84
N GLU A 72 -4.88 1.04 -2.03
CA GLU A 72 -4.27 2.10 -2.85
C GLU A 72 -4.77 3.51 -2.47
N ALA A 73 -6.03 3.63 -2.06
CA ALA A 73 -6.67 4.91 -1.77
C ALA A 73 -6.36 5.45 -0.37
N LEU A 74 -6.13 4.56 0.61
CA LEU A 74 -5.78 4.96 1.96
C LEU A 74 -4.28 5.31 2.04
N PRO A 75 -3.93 6.41 2.73
CA PRO A 75 -2.53 6.77 2.93
C PRO A 75 -1.85 5.79 3.89
N ARG A 76 -0.55 5.65 3.71
CA ARG A 76 0.37 4.89 4.56
C ARG A 76 0.65 5.63 5.85
N GLU A 77 1.16 4.91 6.85
CA GLU A 77 1.57 5.49 8.13
C GLU A 77 2.62 6.61 7.96
N PHE A 78 3.58 6.42 7.05
CA PHE A 78 4.61 7.42 6.76
C PHE A 78 4.09 8.62 5.95
N GLU A 79 2.85 8.57 5.49
CA GLU A 79 2.15 9.67 4.81
C GLU A 79 1.24 10.40 5.82
N SER A 80 1.58 10.35 7.11
CA SER A 80 0.80 10.95 8.20
C SER A 80 0.51 12.44 8.01
N ASP A 81 1.36 13.16 7.27
CA ASP A 81 1.16 14.58 6.96
C ASP A 81 0.15 14.79 5.83
N GLU A 82 0.18 14.00 4.75
CA GLU A 82 -0.91 13.92 3.77
C GLU A 82 -2.22 13.57 4.46
N TYR A 83 -2.16 12.66 5.43
CA TYR A 83 -3.32 12.33 6.25
C TYR A 83 -3.84 13.55 7.01
N GLN A 84 -2.97 14.35 7.63
CA GLN A 84 -3.40 15.55 8.35
C GLN A 84 -3.91 16.66 7.43
N LEU A 85 -3.31 16.83 6.25
CA LEU A 85 -3.68 17.87 5.30
C LEU A 85 -5.02 17.56 4.61
N ILE A 86 -5.20 16.32 4.18
CA ILE A 86 -6.41 15.89 3.46
C ILE A 86 -7.51 15.52 4.45
N PHE A 87 -7.22 14.61 5.40
CA PHE A 87 -8.21 14.05 6.31
C PHE A 87 -8.32 14.78 7.65
N GLY A 88 -7.28 15.50 8.07
CA GLY A 88 -7.32 16.36 9.26
C GLY A 88 -8.07 17.67 9.04
N TRP A 89 -8.30 18.09 7.79
CA TRP A 89 -9.13 19.25 7.47
C TRP A 89 -10.61 19.02 7.84
N ASP A 90 -11.12 17.79 7.66
CA ASP A 90 -12.47 17.40 8.05
C ASP A 90 -12.47 16.11 8.91
N PRO A 91 -12.76 16.22 10.22
CA PRO A 91 -12.79 15.08 11.13
C PRO A 91 -13.73 13.94 10.70
N SER A 92 -14.76 14.19 9.88
CA SER A 92 -15.63 13.11 9.40
C SER A 92 -14.96 12.25 8.34
N VAL A 93 -14.10 12.85 7.50
CA VAL A 93 -13.36 12.11 6.46
C VAL A 93 -12.27 11.26 7.12
N SER A 94 -11.55 11.79 8.10
CA SER A 94 -10.58 11.02 8.92
C SER A 94 -11.24 9.82 9.62
N LYS A 95 -12.44 9.99 10.19
CA LYS A 95 -13.19 8.87 10.77
C LYS A 95 -13.59 7.82 9.73
N ALA A 96 -14.00 8.24 8.54
CA ALA A 96 -14.34 7.32 7.44
C ALA A 96 -13.11 6.55 6.96
N ALA A 97 -11.96 7.21 6.79
CA ALA A 97 -10.69 6.59 6.45
C ALA A 97 -10.25 5.56 7.50
N THR A 98 -10.32 5.94 8.78
CA THR A 98 -10.01 5.04 9.91
C THR A 98 -10.92 3.81 9.92
N ARG A 99 -12.23 3.99 9.69
CA ARG A 99 -13.18 2.88 9.65
C ARG A 99 -12.92 1.96 8.46
N LEU A 100 -12.63 2.52 7.29
CA LEU A 100 -12.26 1.75 6.10
C LEU A 100 -10.97 0.97 6.33
N TYR A 101 -9.96 1.58 6.96
CA TYR A 101 -8.70 0.93 7.32
C TYR A 101 -8.94 -0.34 8.16
N TYR A 102 -9.64 -0.21 9.29
CA TYR A 102 -9.88 -1.35 10.18
C TYR A 102 -10.81 -2.40 9.55
N SER A 103 -11.78 -1.99 8.74
CA SER A 103 -12.65 -2.94 8.02
C SER A 103 -11.88 -3.72 6.96
N THR A 104 -10.97 -3.05 6.24
CA THR A 104 -10.06 -3.67 5.27
C THR A 104 -9.10 -4.63 5.98
N PHE A 105 -8.52 -4.23 7.12
CA PHE A 105 -7.67 -5.09 7.93
C PHE A 105 -8.41 -6.33 8.44
N ALA A 106 -9.64 -6.18 8.94
CA ALA A 106 -10.45 -7.29 9.40
C ALA A 106 -10.78 -8.27 8.25
N LEU A 107 -11.09 -7.75 7.06
CA LEU A 107 -11.28 -8.57 5.86
C LEU A 107 -9.99 -9.30 5.46
N PHE A 108 -8.85 -8.63 5.51
CA PHE A 108 -7.54 -9.23 5.29
C PHE A 108 -7.30 -10.40 6.25
N LEU A 109 -7.48 -10.20 7.55
CA LEU A 109 -7.29 -11.26 8.55
C LEU A 109 -8.25 -12.43 8.34
N ARG A 110 -9.53 -12.17 8.07
CA ARG A 110 -10.54 -13.21 7.89
C ARG A 110 -10.26 -14.08 6.67
N THR A 111 -9.72 -13.49 5.61
CA THR A 111 -9.39 -14.19 4.36
C THR A 111 -8.00 -14.83 4.40
N ALA A 112 -7.02 -14.23 5.10
CA ALA A 112 -5.64 -14.71 5.15
C ALA A 112 -5.39 -15.78 6.23
N VAL A 113 -6.27 -15.90 7.23
CA VAL A 113 -6.18 -16.91 8.29
C VAL A 113 -7.32 -17.91 8.19
N PHE A 114 -6.96 -19.17 7.93
CA PHE A 114 -7.91 -20.27 8.10
C PHE A 114 -8.24 -20.46 9.58
N ASN A 115 -9.51 -20.31 9.95
CA ASN A 115 -9.98 -20.46 11.32
C ASN A 115 -10.94 -21.65 11.44
N GLU A 116 -10.42 -22.80 11.90
CA GLU A 116 -11.18 -24.04 12.03
C GLU A 116 -12.43 -23.91 12.93
N LYS A 117 -12.43 -22.98 13.89
CA LYS A 117 -13.60 -22.77 14.77
C LYS A 117 -14.72 -22.02 14.04
N THR A 118 -14.35 -21.02 13.24
CA THR A 118 -15.32 -20.15 12.55
C THR A 118 -15.72 -20.75 11.20
N ASP A 119 -14.85 -21.55 10.60
CA ASP A 119 -15.00 -22.22 9.30
C ASP A 119 -15.01 -23.74 9.45
N ALA A 120 -15.68 -24.28 10.48
CA ALA A 120 -15.68 -25.71 10.79
C ALA A 120 -16.13 -26.62 9.63
N GLN A 121 -16.89 -26.07 8.68
CA GLN A 121 -17.39 -26.79 7.49
C GLN A 121 -16.43 -26.72 6.29
N LEU A 122 -15.44 -25.83 6.33
CA LEU A 122 -14.41 -25.68 5.30
C LEU A 122 -13.19 -26.50 5.72
N SER A 123 -12.79 -27.47 4.92
CA SER A 123 -11.54 -28.19 5.15
C SER A 123 -10.33 -27.33 4.79
N LYS A 124 -9.17 -27.60 5.40
CA LYS A 124 -7.91 -26.93 5.04
C LYS A 124 -7.56 -27.09 3.56
N LYS A 125 -7.96 -28.21 2.93
CA LYS A 125 -7.79 -28.45 1.50
C LYS A 125 -8.65 -27.50 0.67
N GLU A 126 -9.94 -27.39 0.98
CA GLU A 126 -10.85 -26.46 0.29
C GLU A 126 -10.41 -25.01 0.48
N TYR A 127 -10.00 -24.62 1.70
CA TYR A 127 -9.42 -23.30 1.94
C TYR A 127 -8.20 -23.04 1.04
N THR A 128 -7.29 -24.00 0.94
CA THR A 128 -6.11 -23.88 0.08
C THR A 128 -6.51 -23.72 -1.39
N GLU A 129 -7.52 -24.46 -1.87
CA GLU A 129 -8.04 -24.32 -3.23
C GLU A 129 -8.69 -22.95 -3.48
N ILE A 130 -9.39 -22.39 -2.48
CA ILE A 130 -9.94 -21.03 -2.55
C ILE A 130 -8.82 -20.00 -2.69
N ILE A 131 -7.83 -20.03 -1.80
CA ILE A 131 -6.73 -19.07 -1.82
C ILE A 131 -5.92 -19.17 -3.12
N ARG A 132 -5.53 -20.39 -3.52
CA ARG A 132 -4.67 -20.64 -4.69
C ARG A 132 -5.39 -20.54 -6.03
N GLY A 133 -6.57 -21.15 -6.12
CA GLY A 133 -7.26 -21.44 -7.38
C GLY A 133 -8.21 -20.34 -7.80
N ARG A 134 -8.72 -19.55 -6.85
CA ARG A 134 -9.64 -18.43 -7.11
C ARG A 134 -8.98 -17.06 -6.96
N GLY A 135 -7.68 -17.01 -6.66
CA GLY A 135 -6.90 -15.77 -6.65
C GLY A 135 -7.35 -14.77 -5.57
N ILE A 136 -7.74 -15.27 -4.39
CA ILE A 136 -8.08 -14.41 -3.25
C ILE A 136 -6.83 -13.73 -2.67
N PHE A 137 -5.68 -14.39 -2.69
CA PHE A 137 -4.39 -13.76 -2.37
C PHE A 137 -3.33 -14.12 -3.40
N PRO A 138 -3.31 -13.45 -4.57
CA PRO A 138 -2.11 -13.45 -5.39
C PRO A 138 -0.97 -12.78 -4.63
N SER A 139 0.27 -13.15 -4.95
CA SER A 139 1.46 -12.63 -4.24
C SER A 139 1.55 -11.10 -4.25
N LYS A 140 1.07 -10.44 -5.31
CA LYS A 140 1.01 -8.97 -5.37
C LYS A 140 0.11 -8.37 -4.28
N ARG A 141 -1.11 -8.89 -4.14
CA ARG A 141 -2.06 -8.43 -3.09
C ARG A 141 -1.49 -8.69 -1.69
N LEU A 142 -0.88 -9.85 -1.51
CA LEU A 142 -0.24 -10.20 -0.25
C LEU A 142 0.90 -9.22 0.07
N ALA A 143 1.78 -8.90 -0.89
CA ALA A 143 2.86 -7.94 -0.72
C ALA A 143 2.32 -6.54 -0.35
N CYS A 144 1.31 -6.05 -1.08
CA CYS A 144 0.67 -4.77 -0.78
C CYS A 144 0.04 -4.75 0.62
N ALA A 145 -0.69 -5.80 1.01
CA ALA A 145 -1.32 -5.88 2.33
C ALA A 145 -0.28 -5.95 3.46
N ILE A 146 0.80 -6.72 3.29
CA ILE A 146 1.91 -6.81 4.25
C ILE A 146 2.56 -5.45 4.46
N SER A 147 2.86 -4.75 3.35
CA SER A 147 3.47 -3.43 3.41
C SER A 147 2.53 -2.40 4.02
N PHE A 148 1.24 -2.48 3.72
CA PHE A 148 0.23 -1.54 4.24
C PHE A 148 -0.01 -1.72 5.75
N PHE A 149 -0.10 -2.96 6.22
CA PHE A 149 -0.37 -3.31 7.61
C PHE A 149 0.92 -3.57 8.41
N SER A 150 2.03 -2.94 8.01
CA SER A 150 3.35 -3.18 8.60
C SER A 150 3.47 -2.75 10.06
N GLU A 151 2.60 -1.86 10.53
CA GLU A 151 2.48 -1.55 11.97
C GLU A 151 2.18 -2.80 12.81
N TYR A 152 1.59 -3.83 12.21
CA TYR A 152 1.38 -5.15 12.80
C TYR A 152 2.43 -6.17 12.31
N ASN A 153 3.72 -5.81 12.35
CA ASN A 153 4.82 -6.60 11.77
C ASN A 153 4.77 -8.10 12.15
N GLU A 154 4.54 -8.43 13.42
CA GLU A 154 4.44 -9.83 13.87
C GLU A 154 3.32 -10.60 13.15
N ILE A 155 2.17 -9.95 12.94
CA ILE A 155 1.04 -10.53 12.22
C ILE A 155 1.41 -10.70 10.74
N ALA A 156 1.99 -9.68 10.12
CA ALA A 156 2.41 -9.73 8.73
C ALA A 156 3.42 -10.88 8.46
N VAL A 157 4.42 -11.04 9.33
CA VAL A 157 5.40 -12.14 9.27
C VAL A 157 4.72 -13.51 9.38
N GLU A 158 3.85 -13.70 10.36
CA GLU A 158 3.17 -14.99 10.55
C GLU A 158 2.20 -15.33 9.41
N LEU A 159 1.49 -14.33 8.87
CA LEU A 159 0.64 -14.52 7.70
C LEU A 159 1.47 -14.91 6.47
N THR A 160 2.59 -14.23 6.24
CA THR A 160 3.49 -14.53 5.12
C THR A 160 4.02 -15.96 5.22
N LYS A 161 4.48 -16.39 6.40
CA LYS A 161 4.89 -17.78 6.66
C LYS A 161 3.78 -18.75 6.32
N LYS A 162 2.57 -18.55 6.86
CA LYS A 162 1.42 -19.43 6.61
C LYS A 162 1.06 -19.48 5.13
N GLN A 163 1.00 -18.35 4.45
CA GLN A 163 0.67 -18.28 3.03
C GLN A 163 1.72 -18.97 2.17
N SER A 164 3.01 -18.84 2.48
CA SER A 164 4.07 -19.57 1.75
C SER A 164 4.03 -21.09 1.93
N GLN A 165 3.61 -21.58 3.10
CA GLN A 165 3.37 -23.00 3.36
C GLN A 165 2.11 -23.49 2.65
N LEU A 166 1.11 -22.61 2.56
CA LEU A 166 -0.16 -22.86 1.91
C LEU A 166 -0.08 -22.76 0.40
N ASP A 167 0.84 -22.02 -0.22
CA ASP A 167 1.08 -21.99 -1.67
C ASP A 167 2.58 -21.83 -1.96
N PRO A 168 3.25 -22.90 -2.44
CA PRO A 168 4.67 -22.86 -2.77
C PRO A 168 5.06 -21.81 -3.82
N ARG A 169 4.11 -21.29 -4.62
CA ARG A 169 4.36 -20.23 -5.62
C ARG A 169 4.56 -18.86 -4.99
N VAL A 170 4.05 -18.64 -3.78
CA VAL A 170 4.12 -17.34 -3.09
C VAL A 170 5.58 -16.93 -2.85
N SER A 171 6.43 -17.84 -2.38
CA SER A 171 7.86 -17.52 -2.13
C SER A 171 8.63 -17.06 -3.38
N PRO A 172 8.61 -17.77 -4.53
CA PRO A 172 9.30 -17.30 -5.73
C PRO A 172 8.67 -16.04 -6.33
N GLU A 173 7.34 -15.88 -6.27
CA GLU A 173 6.69 -14.66 -6.76
C GLU A 173 7.01 -13.43 -5.90
N LEU A 174 7.04 -13.56 -4.57
CA LEU A 174 7.46 -12.48 -3.68
C LEU A 174 8.94 -12.11 -3.89
N ARG A 175 9.81 -13.08 -4.15
CA ARG A 175 11.20 -12.82 -4.55
C ARG A 175 11.30 -12.06 -5.87
N GLN A 176 10.46 -12.41 -6.84
CA GLN A 176 10.40 -11.68 -8.10
C GLN A 176 9.94 -10.24 -7.89
N ILE A 177 8.92 -10.00 -7.05
CA ILE A 177 8.48 -8.65 -6.68
C ILE A 177 9.65 -7.86 -6.07
N CYS A 178 10.41 -8.44 -5.14
CA CYS A 178 11.60 -7.78 -4.58
C CYS A 178 12.66 -7.46 -5.64
N ALA A 179 12.88 -8.35 -6.62
CA ALA A 179 13.82 -8.09 -7.72
C ALA A 179 13.33 -6.97 -8.67
N GLU A 180 12.02 -6.87 -8.88
CA GLU A 180 11.40 -5.78 -9.66
C GLU A 180 11.44 -4.45 -8.92
N LEU A 181 11.35 -4.46 -7.59
CA LEU A 181 11.57 -3.27 -6.75
C LEU A 181 12.99 -2.72 -6.93
N GLY A 182 14.03 -3.55 -6.87
CA GLY A 182 15.42 -3.12 -7.12
C GLY A 182 15.60 -2.48 -8.51
N LYS A 183 15.04 -3.11 -9.55
CA LYS A 183 15.04 -2.50 -10.91
C LYS A 183 14.34 -1.14 -10.95
N SER A 184 13.26 -0.98 -10.20
CA SER A 184 12.53 0.29 -10.12
C SER A 184 13.35 1.37 -9.42
N VAL A 185 14.07 1.02 -8.34
CA VAL A 185 15.04 1.89 -7.67
C VAL A 185 16.10 2.35 -8.67
N ALA A 186 16.68 1.44 -9.46
CA ALA A 186 17.69 1.77 -10.46
C ALA A 186 17.18 2.69 -11.59
N VAL A 187 15.87 2.64 -11.92
CA VAL A 187 15.25 3.58 -12.87
C VAL A 187 15.08 4.95 -12.24
N LEU A 188 14.56 5.03 -11.01
CA LEU A 188 14.40 6.29 -10.30
C LEU A 188 15.76 6.99 -10.12
N ALA A 189 16.79 6.25 -9.73
CA ALA A 189 18.17 6.70 -9.61
C ALA A 189 18.69 7.41 -10.88
N LYS A 190 18.34 6.90 -12.07
CA LYS A 190 18.75 7.51 -13.35
C LYS A 190 18.00 8.80 -13.64
N ASN A 191 16.72 8.87 -13.27
CA ASN A 191 15.86 10.01 -13.55
C ASN A 191 16.15 11.20 -12.62
N ALA A 192 16.64 10.96 -11.40
CA ALA A 192 16.92 11.97 -10.39
C ALA A 192 17.71 13.17 -10.92
N ARG A 193 18.84 12.92 -11.59
CA ARG A 193 19.73 13.97 -12.12
C ARG A 193 19.10 14.70 -13.30
N GLN A 194 18.39 13.98 -14.17
CA GLN A 194 17.72 14.58 -15.32
C GLN A 194 16.62 15.56 -14.88
N LEU A 195 15.82 15.20 -13.87
CA LEU A 195 14.75 16.06 -13.34
C LEU A 195 15.32 17.35 -12.75
N LEU A 196 16.39 17.25 -11.95
CA LEU A 196 17.03 18.41 -11.34
C LEU A 196 17.69 19.32 -12.38
N ASP A 197 18.38 18.74 -13.37
CA ASP A 197 18.98 19.47 -14.47
C ASP A 197 17.93 20.23 -15.30
N GLU A 198 16.76 19.63 -15.55
CA GLU A 198 15.65 20.32 -16.22
C GLU A 198 15.08 21.43 -15.34
N PHE A 199 14.90 21.20 -14.03
CA PHE A 199 14.35 22.19 -13.11
C PHE A 199 15.15 23.50 -13.10
N TYR A 200 16.48 23.41 -13.07
CA TYR A 200 17.34 24.60 -13.09
C TYR A 200 17.53 25.23 -14.48
N LYS A 201 17.10 24.57 -15.57
CA LYS A 201 17.13 25.12 -16.93
C LYS A 201 15.83 25.82 -17.34
N ARG A 202 14.72 25.53 -16.68
CA ARG A 202 13.39 26.07 -17.00
C ARG A 202 13.07 27.27 -16.12
N ASP A 203 12.15 28.09 -16.62
CA ASP A 203 11.59 29.26 -15.94
C ASP A 203 10.06 29.31 -16.14
N GLY A 204 9.38 30.08 -15.29
CA GLY A 204 7.92 30.29 -15.36
C GLY A 204 7.12 28.99 -15.16
N ASP A 205 6.00 28.87 -15.87
CA ASP A 205 5.06 27.74 -15.73
C ASP A 205 5.73 26.39 -15.99
N ALA A 206 6.65 26.31 -16.95
CA ALA A 206 7.40 25.09 -17.23
C ALA A 206 8.28 24.65 -16.05
N LYS A 207 8.76 25.59 -15.21
CA LYS A 207 9.51 25.26 -13.99
C LYS A 207 8.59 24.70 -12.90
N VAL A 208 7.35 25.21 -12.81
CA VAL A 208 6.31 24.69 -11.90
C VAL A 208 5.94 23.26 -12.28
N ASP A 209 5.76 22.97 -13.57
CA ASP A 209 5.48 21.61 -14.04
C ASP A 209 6.60 20.63 -13.68
N ILE A 210 7.86 21.03 -13.86
CA ILE A 210 9.00 20.19 -13.43
C ILE A 210 9.05 20.05 -11.91
N ALA A 211 8.70 21.09 -11.14
CA ALA A 211 8.63 21.01 -9.69
C ALA A 211 7.61 19.96 -9.24
N HIS A 212 6.43 19.90 -9.87
CA HIS A 212 5.43 18.85 -9.61
C HIS A 212 5.97 17.46 -9.94
N LEU A 213 6.66 17.29 -11.07
CA LEU A 213 7.28 16.01 -11.42
C LEU A 213 8.37 15.58 -10.42
N ILE A 214 9.12 16.53 -9.87
CA ILE A 214 10.10 16.25 -8.81
C ILE A 214 9.41 15.82 -7.52
N ASP A 215 8.32 16.49 -7.12
CA ASP A 215 7.51 16.10 -5.97
C ASP A 215 6.94 14.69 -6.12
N GLU A 216 6.28 14.40 -7.24
CA GLU A 216 5.78 13.05 -7.56
C GLU A 216 6.90 12.01 -7.52
N TRP A 217 8.07 12.34 -8.06
CA TRP A 217 9.24 11.46 -8.04
C TRP A 217 9.78 11.24 -6.63
N LEU A 218 9.84 12.28 -5.78
CA LEU A 218 10.26 12.17 -4.38
C LEU A 218 9.29 11.31 -3.57
N CYS A 219 7.98 11.54 -3.73
CA CYS A 219 6.93 10.71 -3.11
C CYS A 219 7.06 9.24 -3.56
N ALA A 220 7.15 8.98 -4.87
CA ALA A 220 7.29 7.62 -5.39
C ALA A 220 8.58 6.95 -4.87
N SER A 221 9.68 7.69 -4.79
CA SER A 221 10.96 7.20 -4.26
C SER A 221 10.86 6.84 -2.78
N MET A 222 10.23 7.70 -1.97
CA MET A 222 10.00 7.44 -0.55
C MET A 222 9.14 6.20 -0.33
N VAL A 223 8.01 6.10 -1.04
CA VAL A 223 7.10 4.94 -0.97
C VAL A 223 7.87 3.68 -1.33
N LEU A 224 8.58 3.67 -2.47
CA LEU A 224 9.32 2.50 -2.93
C LEU A 224 10.39 2.06 -1.92
N CYS A 225 11.15 2.99 -1.34
CA CYS A 225 12.17 2.67 -0.36
C CYS A 225 11.58 2.13 0.94
N ARG A 226 10.54 2.79 1.48
CA ARG A 226 9.91 2.34 2.75
C ARG A 226 9.17 1.02 2.57
N GLU A 227 8.27 0.93 1.59
CA GLU A 227 7.52 -0.30 1.33
C GLU A 227 8.45 -1.46 0.93
N GLY A 228 9.48 -1.18 0.13
CA GLY A 228 10.48 -2.16 -0.26
C GLY A 228 11.26 -2.71 0.93
N CYS A 229 11.78 -1.83 1.80
CA CYS A 229 12.48 -2.23 3.02
C CYS A 229 11.57 -3.05 3.95
N THR A 230 10.35 -2.57 4.19
CA THR A 230 9.36 -3.26 5.02
C THR A 230 9.02 -4.64 4.48
N LEU A 231 8.77 -4.75 3.17
CA LEU A 231 8.48 -6.03 2.54
C LEU A 231 9.67 -6.98 2.70
N VAL A 232 10.89 -6.55 2.37
CA VAL A 232 12.07 -7.40 2.49
C VAL A 232 12.31 -7.84 3.93
N ASP A 233 12.12 -6.95 4.92
CA ASP A 233 12.24 -7.28 6.34
C ASP A 233 11.22 -8.34 6.77
N VAL A 234 9.93 -8.17 6.41
CA VAL A 234 8.90 -9.17 6.70
C VAL A 234 9.23 -10.51 6.05
N LEU A 235 9.66 -10.52 4.80
CA LEU A 235 10.01 -11.77 4.09
C LEU A 235 11.26 -12.45 4.68
N SER A 236 12.22 -11.67 5.17
CA SER A 236 13.39 -12.17 5.87
C SER A 236 13.01 -12.82 7.21
N GLN A 237 12.24 -12.12 8.03
CA GLN A 237 11.73 -12.64 9.31
C GLN A 237 10.79 -13.85 9.11
N ALA A 238 10.11 -13.92 7.96
CA ALA A 238 9.33 -15.08 7.55
C ALA A 238 10.19 -16.28 7.08
N GLY A 239 11.51 -16.10 6.93
CA GLY A 239 12.42 -17.13 6.42
C GLY A 239 12.28 -17.41 4.93
N LEU A 240 11.66 -16.50 4.17
CA LEU A 240 11.41 -16.63 2.74
C LEU A 240 12.52 -16.01 1.88
N LEU A 241 13.34 -15.14 2.48
CA LEU A 241 14.57 -14.63 1.91
C LEU A 241 15.75 -15.14 2.74
N LYS A 242 16.67 -15.87 2.09
CA LYS A 242 17.92 -16.31 2.72
C LYS A 242 18.96 -15.19 2.78
N GLU A 243 18.93 -14.33 1.78
CA GLU A 243 19.86 -13.20 1.62
C GLU A 243 19.02 -11.96 1.32
N ILE A 244 19.03 -11.03 2.26
CA ILE A 244 18.37 -9.72 2.16
C ILE A 244 19.16 -8.81 1.21
N GLY A 245 20.50 -8.90 1.27
CA GLY A 245 21.47 -8.04 0.60
C GLY A 245 21.10 -7.67 -0.84
N PRO A 246 20.88 -8.63 -1.75
CA PRO A 246 20.61 -8.32 -3.15
C PRO A 246 19.36 -7.47 -3.42
N TYR A 247 18.44 -7.37 -2.45
CA TYR A 247 17.17 -6.65 -2.59
C TYR A 247 17.15 -5.31 -1.86
N VAL A 248 18.02 -5.12 -0.86
CA VAL A 248 18.11 -3.86 -0.10
C VAL A 248 19.40 -3.10 -0.35
N GLU A 249 20.47 -3.71 -0.86
CA GLU A 249 21.76 -3.03 -1.08
C GLU A 249 21.64 -1.81 -1.99
N GLU A 250 20.73 -1.86 -2.97
CA GLU A 250 20.47 -0.73 -3.87
C GLU A 250 19.71 0.42 -3.19
N ILE A 251 19.02 0.17 -2.07
CA ILE A 251 18.21 1.18 -1.38
C ILE A 251 19.10 2.21 -0.64
N PRO A 252 20.07 1.84 0.22
CA PRO A 252 21.00 2.80 0.83
C PRO A 252 21.79 3.58 -0.22
N ALA A 253 22.31 2.92 -1.26
CA ALA A 253 23.04 3.59 -2.33
C ALA A 253 22.17 4.60 -3.08
N PHE A 254 20.90 4.25 -3.34
CA PHE A 254 19.94 5.18 -3.92
C PHE A 254 19.63 6.34 -2.97
N VAL A 255 19.40 6.08 -1.68
CA VAL A 255 19.11 7.11 -0.69
C VAL A 255 20.28 8.09 -0.54
N GLU A 256 21.52 7.60 -0.49
CA GLU A 256 22.72 8.44 -0.52
C GLU A 256 22.79 9.28 -1.80
N GLN A 257 22.48 8.68 -2.95
CA GLN A 257 22.42 9.40 -4.21
C GLN A 257 21.34 10.50 -4.19
N VAL A 258 20.15 10.23 -3.66
CA VAL A 258 19.09 11.23 -3.57
C VAL A 258 19.48 12.34 -2.59
N ALA A 259 20.09 12.01 -1.45
CA ALA A 259 20.59 12.99 -0.50
C ALA A 259 21.64 13.93 -1.10
N GLN A 260 22.51 13.40 -1.98
CA GLN A 260 23.52 14.20 -2.69
C GLN A 260 22.90 15.08 -3.79
N LEU A 261 21.91 14.57 -4.51
CA LEU A 261 21.29 15.28 -5.63
C LEU A 261 20.25 16.31 -5.16
N PHE A 262 19.53 16.01 -4.09
CA PHE A 262 18.51 16.87 -3.49
C PHE A 262 18.96 17.30 -2.09
N PRO A 263 19.99 18.17 -1.99
CA PRO A 263 20.29 18.80 -0.73
C PRO A 263 19.09 19.64 -0.27
N THR A 264 19.05 19.96 1.02
CA THR A 264 18.01 20.78 1.65
C THR A 264 17.65 22.03 0.82
N GLU A 265 18.66 22.70 0.26
CA GLU A 265 18.51 23.89 -0.59
C GLU A 265 17.72 23.60 -1.87
N ALA A 266 18.02 22.51 -2.59
CA ALA A 266 17.30 22.12 -3.80
C ALA A 266 15.86 21.73 -3.50
N ILE A 267 15.63 21.06 -2.36
CA ILE A 267 14.27 20.73 -1.90
C ILE A 267 13.49 22.02 -1.60
N PHE A 268 14.11 23.00 -0.96
CA PHE A 268 13.48 24.31 -0.73
C PHE A 268 13.18 25.05 -2.04
N ASP A 269 14.09 25.02 -3.03
CA ASP A 269 13.84 25.62 -4.34
C ASP A 269 12.61 25.02 -5.02
N VAL A 270 12.47 23.70 -5.00
CA VAL A 270 11.30 22.97 -5.53
C VAL A 270 10.05 23.33 -4.74
N ALA A 271 10.11 23.27 -3.41
CA ALA A 271 8.99 23.60 -2.54
C ALA A 271 8.53 25.05 -2.70
N MET A 272 9.42 26.02 -2.93
CA MET A 272 9.04 27.42 -3.18
C MET A 272 8.25 27.60 -4.47
N MET A 273 8.45 26.72 -5.47
CA MET A 273 7.64 26.73 -6.70
C MET A 273 6.26 26.10 -6.47
N LEU A 274 6.13 25.25 -5.46
CA LEU A 274 4.92 24.50 -5.11
C LEU A 274 4.23 25.19 -3.92
N SER A 275 3.24 26.04 -4.21
CA SER A 275 2.61 26.94 -3.24
C SER A 275 2.01 26.28 -1.98
N ASP A 276 1.78 24.95 -2.02
CA ASP A 276 1.16 24.15 -0.96
C ASP A 276 2.09 23.04 -0.40
N TYR A 277 3.41 23.10 -0.65
CA TYR A 277 4.33 22.03 -0.23
C TYR A 277 4.48 21.97 1.30
N PRO A 278 4.20 20.83 1.98
CA PRO A 278 4.27 20.79 3.43
C PRO A 278 5.73 20.68 3.88
N LEU A 279 6.20 21.69 4.64
CA LEU A 279 7.59 21.81 5.13
C LEU A 279 8.09 20.59 5.93
N LYS A 280 7.20 19.73 6.43
CA LYS A 280 7.55 18.51 7.16
C LYS A 280 7.88 17.32 6.25
N TYR A 281 7.47 17.30 4.98
CA TYR A 281 8.00 16.34 3.98
C TYR A 281 9.50 16.52 3.76
N VAL A 282 9.96 17.78 3.78
CA VAL A 282 11.40 18.10 3.74
C VAL A 282 12.10 17.52 4.97
N SER A 283 11.49 17.65 6.15
CA SER A 283 12.02 17.10 7.40
C SER A 283 12.01 15.57 7.42
N ASP A 284 10.95 14.92 6.96
CA ASP A 284 10.82 13.46 6.94
C ASP A 284 11.72 12.85 5.86
N PHE A 285 11.90 13.51 4.72
CA PHE A 285 12.87 13.13 3.71
C PHE A 285 14.30 13.22 4.26
N ILE A 286 14.65 14.32 4.92
CA ILE A 286 15.94 14.49 5.62
C ILE A 286 16.10 13.47 6.77
N SER A 287 15.02 13.15 7.48
CA SER A 287 15.02 12.17 8.57
C SER A 287 15.15 10.74 8.08
N ILE A 288 14.56 10.40 6.92
CA ILE A 288 14.72 9.10 6.25
C ILE A 288 16.13 8.95 5.72
N ILE A 289 16.67 9.99 5.07
CA ILE A 289 18.09 10.04 4.69
C ILE A 289 18.97 9.81 5.93
N SER A 290 18.66 10.48 7.04
CA SER A 290 19.42 10.33 8.29
C SER A 290 19.25 8.96 8.96
N PHE A 291 18.07 8.33 8.86
CA PHE A 291 17.75 7.02 9.42
C PHE A 291 18.29 5.85 8.57
N LEU A 292 18.49 6.04 7.27
CA LEU A 292 19.02 5.01 6.37
C LEU A 292 20.54 5.12 6.19
N ILE A 293 21.14 6.27 6.53
CA ILE A 293 22.61 6.49 6.56
C ILE A 293 23.24 6.10 7.92
N HIS A 294 22.43 5.95 8.99
CA HIS A 294 22.88 5.57 10.34
C HIS A 294 22.32 4.22 10.79
#